data_AF-A0A7J5Y8S4-F1
#
_entry.id   AF-A0A7J5Y8S4-F1
#
_cell.length_a   1.000
_cell.length_b   1.000
_cell.length_c   1.000
_cell.angle_alpha   90.00
_cell.angle_beta   90.00
_cell.angle_gamma   90.00
#
_symmetry.space_group_name_H-M   'P 1'
#
loop_
_entity.id
_entity.type
_entity.pdbx_description
1 polymer ?
#
loop_
_entity_poly.entity_id
_entity_poly.type
_entity_poly.pdbx_seq_one_letter_code
_entity_poly.pdbx_strand_id
1 'polypeptide(L)'
;MLEAVDHVKTSMQDKRTEEHFDVLFSKATAVATKLDLQPIQMPHVRKPTKRCTGQAAAHIHPDAQSLYRIQFYNALDTVNTQFIERFEQAGFHKLQQLEKCCYTETWTRLLQVQLAMFGANYTYETSSDVASIIREMVPEVRGLFGQVEALVRLLLVVPASSAEVERSFSALRRLKTWLRSSMSQTRLNNVAICHVHQKKLDRLDLEGICQSFISANDKRKKAFGSFA
;
A
#
# COMPACT_ATOMS: atom_id res chain seq x y z
N MET A 1 4.83 1.76 -17.71
CA MET A 1 4.82 1.12 -16.37
C MET A 1 4.02 -0.18 -16.36
N LEU A 2 2.79 -0.19 -16.88
CA LEU A 2 1.94 -1.38 -16.90
C LEU A 2 2.51 -2.56 -17.70
N GLU A 3 3.07 -2.29 -18.88
CA GLU A 3 3.72 -3.33 -19.69
C GLU A 3 4.86 -4.03 -18.93
N ALA A 4 5.64 -3.27 -18.15
CA ALA A 4 6.70 -3.85 -17.33
C ALA A 4 6.14 -4.72 -16.19
N VAL A 5 4.99 -4.34 -15.60
CA VAL A 5 4.29 -5.14 -14.59
C VAL A 5 3.77 -6.44 -15.21
N ASP A 6 3.16 -6.36 -16.39
CA ASP A 6 2.64 -7.53 -17.10
C ASP A 6 3.77 -8.50 -17.48
N HIS A 7 4.91 -7.99 -17.97
CA HIS A 7 6.08 -8.82 -18.25
C HIS A 7 6.60 -9.55 -17.02
N VAL A 8 6.68 -8.87 -15.87
CA VAL A 8 7.12 -9.50 -14.61
C VAL A 8 6.09 -10.51 -14.12
N LYS A 9 4.78 -10.19 -14.20
CA LYS A 9 3.69 -11.09 -13.80
C LYS A 9 3.73 -12.39 -14.61
N THR A 10 3.79 -12.28 -15.94
CA THR A 10 3.89 -13.45 -16.84
C THR A 10 5.15 -14.25 -16.54
N SER A 11 6.31 -13.59 -16.40
CA SER A 11 7.56 -14.28 -16.09
C SER A 11 7.53 -15.04 -14.76
N MET A 12 6.82 -14.53 -13.75
CA MET A 12 6.65 -15.22 -12.46
C MET A 12 5.67 -16.39 -12.55
N GLN A 13 4.63 -16.27 -13.37
CA GLN A 13 3.66 -17.35 -13.62
C GLN A 13 4.30 -18.49 -14.41
N ASP A 14 5.15 -18.20 -15.39
CA ASP A 14 5.88 -19.19 -16.19
C ASP A 14 6.82 -20.05 -15.33
N LYS A 15 7.35 -19.46 -14.25
CA LYS A 15 8.22 -20.15 -13.27
C LYS A 15 7.46 -21.16 -12.41
N ARG A 16 6.12 -21.13 -12.40
CA ARG A 16 5.28 -22.05 -11.62
C ARG A 16 5.12 -23.40 -12.32
N THR A 17 6.24 -24.02 -12.67
CA THR A 17 6.31 -25.34 -13.31
C THR A 17 7.32 -26.22 -12.58
N GLU A 18 7.10 -27.53 -12.65
CA GLU A 18 7.97 -28.50 -11.96
C GLU A 18 9.39 -28.46 -12.52
N GLU A 19 9.53 -28.34 -13.84
CA GLU A 19 10.82 -28.23 -14.54
C GLU A 19 11.66 -27.05 -14.02
N HIS A 20 11.05 -25.87 -13.87
CA HIS A 20 11.76 -24.69 -13.36
C HIS A 20 12.20 -24.87 -11.91
N PHE A 21 11.38 -25.53 -11.10
CA PHE A 21 11.74 -25.85 -9.72
C PHE A 21 12.90 -26.86 -9.67
N ASP A 22 12.88 -27.90 -10.50
CA ASP A 22 13.94 -28.92 -10.53
C ASP A 22 15.28 -28.34 -10.99
N VAL A 23 15.27 -27.42 -11.96
CA VAL A 23 16.46 -26.65 -12.37
C VAL A 23 16.97 -25.78 -11.22
N LEU A 24 16.07 -25.17 -10.44
CA LEU A 24 16.46 -24.37 -9.27
C LEU A 24 17.03 -25.24 -8.15
N PHE A 25 16.40 -26.39 -7.87
CA PHE A 25 16.77 -27.30 -6.81
C PHE A 25 18.12 -27.99 -7.10
N SER A 26 18.36 -28.39 -8.35
CA SER A 26 19.66 -28.93 -8.78
C SER A 26 20.78 -27.90 -8.66
N LYS A 27 20.54 -26.64 -9.05
CA LYS A 27 21.48 -25.53 -8.84
C LYS A 27 21.77 -25.30 -7.36
N ALA A 28 20.74 -25.29 -6.51
CA ALA A 28 20.91 -25.13 -5.07
C ALA A 28 21.74 -26.27 -4.47
N THR A 29 21.50 -27.51 -4.91
CA THR A 29 22.26 -28.68 -4.48
C THR A 29 23.73 -28.60 -4.93
N ALA A 30 23.99 -28.16 -6.16
CA ALA A 30 25.35 -27.95 -6.67
C ALA A 30 26.10 -26.83 -5.93
N VAL A 31 25.40 -25.78 -5.49
CA VAL A 31 25.98 -24.72 -4.66
C VAL A 31 26.29 -25.23 -3.25
N ALA A 32 25.39 -26.03 -2.66
CA ALA A 32 25.61 -26.62 -1.35
C ALA A 32 26.84 -27.53 -1.33
N THR A 33 27.02 -28.37 -2.36
CA THR A 33 28.21 -29.23 -2.49
C THR A 33 29.48 -28.41 -2.73
N LYS A 34 29.41 -27.36 -3.55
CA LYS A 34 30.56 -26.46 -3.81
C LYS A 34 31.04 -25.75 -2.54
N LEU A 35 30.15 -25.43 -1.62
CA LEU A 35 30.44 -24.72 -0.38
C LEU A 35 30.66 -25.67 0.82
N ASP A 36 30.70 -26.98 0.58
CA ASP A 36 30.84 -28.02 1.61
C ASP A 36 29.78 -27.91 2.74
N LEU A 37 28.56 -27.54 2.36
CA LEU A 37 27.42 -27.42 3.27
C LEU A 37 26.70 -28.77 3.40
N GLN A 38 25.98 -28.93 4.51
CA GLN A 38 25.09 -30.08 4.69
C GLN A 38 24.08 -30.16 3.54
N PRO A 39 23.79 -31.38 3.03
CA PRO A 39 22.84 -31.55 1.93
C PRO A 39 21.44 -31.08 2.35
N ILE A 40 20.63 -30.70 1.36
CA ILE A 40 19.27 -30.22 1.61
C ILE A 40 18.44 -31.38 2.19
N GLN A 41 18.12 -31.28 3.47
CA GLN A 41 17.34 -32.28 4.20
C GLN A 41 15.96 -31.76 4.58
N MET A 42 15.06 -32.70 4.88
CA MET A 42 13.75 -32.37 5.41
C MET A 42 13.90 -31.73 6.80
N PRO A 43 13.26 -30.58 7.07
CA PRO A 43 13.26 -29.97 8.39
C PRO A 43 12.68 -30.93 9.43
N HIS A 44 13.14 -30.82 10.68
CA HIS A 44 12.59 -31.63 11.76
C HIS A 44 11.09 -31.34 11.95
N VAL A 45 10.24 -32.32 11.64
CA VAL A 45 8.78 -32.19 11.74
C VAL A 45 8.35 -32.40 13.18
N ARG A 46 7.88 -31.33 13.84
CA ARG A 46 7.29 -31.43 15.18
C ARG A 46 5.91 -32.07 15.10
N LYS A 47 5.65 -33.08 15.94
CA LYS A 47 4.30 -33.64 16.10
C LYS A 47 3.44 -32.64 16.88
N PRO A 48 2.30 -32.19 16.33
CA PRO A 48 1.36 -31.36 17.08
C PRO A 48 0.80 -32.15 18.28
N THR A 49 0.42 -31.45 19.35
CA THR A 49 -0.13 -32.09 20.55
C THR A 49 -1.47 -32.76 20.25
N LYS A 50 -1.73 -33.94 20.85
CA LYS A 50 -2.96 -34.72 20.65
C LYS A 50 -4.26 -33.95 20.86
N ARG A 51 -4.24 -32.92 21.72
CA ARG A 51 -5.38 -32.01 21.98
C ARG A 51 -5.85 -31.24 20.73
N CYS A 52 -4.95 -31.00 19.77
CA CYS A 52 -5.21 -30.18 18.58
C CYS A 52 -5.26 -30.99 17.28
N THR A 53 -5.19 -32.32 17.35
CA THR A 53 -5.19 -33.21 16.18
C THR A 53 -6.40 -34.13 16.18
N GLY A 54 -7.10 -34.24 15.05
CA GLY A 54 -8.17 -35.22 14.86
C GLY A 54 -7.65 -36.65 14.66
N GLN A 55 -8.54 -37.57 14.28
CA GLN A 55 -8.18 -38.98 14.00
C GLN A 55 -7.45 -39.18 12.66
N ALA A 56 -7.41 -38.16 11.80
CA ALA A 56 -6.75 -38.23 10.51
C ALA A 56 -5.21 -38.25 10.66
N ALA A 57 -4.54 -39.03 9.80
CA ALA A 57 -3.09 -39.03 9.71
C ALA A 57 -2.58 -37.63 9.31
N ALA A 58 -1.49 -37.18 9.96
CA ALA A 58 -0.86 -35.92 9.60
C ALA A 58 -0.23 -36.04 8.21
N HIS A 59 -0.42 -35.02 7.36
CA HIS A 59 0.26 -34.94 6.07
C HIS A 59 1.78 -34.79 6.30
N ILE A 60 2.57 -35.67 5.71
CA ILE A 60 4.03 -35.64 5.75
C ILE A 60 4.52 -35.68 4.30
N HIS A 61 5.42 -34.77 3.94
CA HIS A 61 6.04 -34.79 2.61
C HIS A 61 6.98 -35.99 2.51
N PRO A 62 7.00 -36.71 1.37
CA PRO A 62 7.83 -37.89 1.22
C PRO A 62 9.34 -37.55 1.18
N ASP A 63 9.69 -36.39 0.63
CA ASP A 63 11.05 -35.97 0.37
C ASP A 63 11.23 -34.44 0.53
N ALA A 64 12.49 -34.01 0.68
CA ALA A 64 12.83 -32.60 0.82
C ALA A 64 12.47 -31.77 -0.42
N GLN A 65 12.65 -32.33 -1.63
CA GLN A 65 12.36 -31.66 -2.89
C GLN A 65 10.86 -31.34 -3.01
N SER A 66 9.96 -32.30 -2.71
CA SER A 66 8.51 -32.05 -2.68
C SER A 66 8.08 -31.01 -1.65
N LEU A 67 8.71 -30.98 -0.47
CA LEU A 67 8.42 -29.97 0.56
C LEU A 67 8.79 -28.56 0.06
N TYR A 68 10.01 -28.39 -0.45
CA TYR A 68 10.48 -27.10 -0.93
C TYR A 68 9.77 -26.66 -2.22
N ARG A 69 9.28 -27.60 -3.05
CA ARG A 69 8.45 -27.30 -4.22
C ARG A 69 7.18 -26.57 -3.81
N ILE A 70 6.50 -27.07 -2.79
CA ILE A 70 5.27 -26.44 -2.28
C ILE A 70 5.56 -25.08 -1.68
N GLN A 71 6.66 -24.93 -0.93
CA GLN A 71 7.08 -23.61 -0.42
C GLN A 71 7.41 -22.63 -1.55
N PHE A 72 8.07 -23.09 -2.60
CA PHE A 72 8.38 -22.30 -3.79
C PHE A 72 7.11 -21.81 -4.49
N TYR A 73 6.14 -22.70 -4.72
CA TYR A 73 4.85 -22.31 -5.30
C TYR A 73 4.08 -21.35 -4.39
N ASN A 74 4.06 -21.59 -3.08
CA ASN A 74 3.44 -20.67 -2.13
C ASN A 74 4.07 -19.27 -2.21
N ALA A 75 5.40 -19.18 -2.38
CA ALA A 75 6.08 -17.90 -2.55
C ALA A 75 5.68 -17.20 -3.87
N LEU A 76 5.66 -17.94 -5.00
CA LEU A 76 5.22 -17.40 -6.29
C LEU A 76 3.76 -16.95 -6.27
N ASP A 77 2.88 -17.78 -5.70
CA ASP A 77 1.46 -17.50 -5.59
C ASP A 77 1.23 -16.26 -4.71
N THR A 78 1.95 -16.14 -3.59
CA THR A 78 1.91 -14.95 -2.75
C THR A 78 2.33 -13.71 -3.53
N VAL A 79 3.43 -13.78 -4.28
CA VAL A 79 3.90 -12.66 -5.12
C VAL A 79 2.84 -12.28 -6.16
N ASN A 80 2.25 -13.25 -6.85
CA ASN A 80 1.19 -13.01 -7.84
C ASN A 80 -0.06 -12.38 -7.20
N THR A 81 -0.49 -12.85 -6.03
CA THR A 81 -1.58 -12.23 -5.26
C THR A 81 -1.24 -10.78 -4.90
N GLN A 82 -0.01 -10.50 -4.46
CA GLN A 82 0.40 -9.12 -4.16
C GLN A 82 0.42 -8.22 -5.42
N PHE A 83 0.79 -8.75 -6.58
CA PHE A 83 0.70 -8.01 -7.85
C PHE A 83 -0.76 -7.67 -8.20
N ILE A 84 -1.67 -8.65 -8.10
CA ILE A 84 -3.11 -8.45 -8.33
C ILE A 84 -3.64 -7.42 -7.34
N GLU A 85 -3.42 -7.62 -6.04
CA GLU A 85 -3.89 -6.71 -5.01
C GLU A 85 -3.37 -5.28 -5.19
N ARG A 86 -2.16 -5.09 -5.74
CA ARG A 86 -1.54 -3.78 -5.91
C ARG A 86 -1.96 -3.06 -7.19
N PHE A 87 -2.03 -3.77 -8.32
CA PHE A 87 -2.22 -3.17 -9.64
C PHE A 87 -3.65 -3.33 -10.19
N GLU A 88 -4.43 -4.30 -9.71
CA GLU A 88 -5.84 -4.48 -10.08
C GLU A 88 -6.77 -3.81 -9.05
N GLN A 89 -6.40 -2.61 -8.61
CA GLN A 89 -7.22 -1.80 -7.70
C GLN A 89 -8.11 -0.84 -8.49
N ALA A 90 -9.36 -0.67 -8.04
CA ALA A 90 -10.28 0.31 -8.63
C ALA A 90 -9.71 1.74 -8.68
N GLY A 91 -8.90 2.13 -7.70
CA GLY A 91 -8.20 3.42 -7.68
C GLY A 91 -7.12 3.52 -8.76
N PHE A 92 -6.37 2.45 -8.98
CA PHE A 92 -5.30 2.41 -9.98
C PHE A 92 -5.86 2.52 -11.41
N HIS A 93 -6.99 1.88 -11.71
CA HIS A 93 -7.67 2.03 -13.00
C HIS A 93 -8.10 3.47 -13.28
N LYS A 94 -8.55 4.22 -12.26
CA LYS A 94 -8.85 5.66 -12.40
C LYS A 94 -7.60 6.47 -12.73
N LEU A 95 -6.47 6.16 -12.09
CA LEU A 95 -5.19 6.79 -12.40
C LEU A 95 -4.73 6.49 -13.83
N GLN A 96 -4.92 5.26 -14.31
CA GLN A 96 -4.62 4.88 -15.68
C GLN A 96 -5.48 5.64 -16.72
N GLN A 97 -6.75 5.88 -16.41
CA GLN A 97 -7.62 6.71 -17.24
C GLN A 97 -7.15 8.18 -17.26
N LEU A 98 -6.77 8.72 -16.10
CA LEU A 98 -6.23 10.08 -15.98
C LEU A 98 -4.91 10.23 -16.77
N GLU A 99 -4.02 9.25 -16.69
CA GLU A 99 -2.77 9.23 -17.45
C GLU A 99 -3.06 9.36 -18.95
N LYS A 100 -3.96 8.54 -19.49
CA LYS A 100 -4.35 8.59 -20.92
C LYS A 100 -4.92 9.95 -21.34
N CYS A 101 -5.69 10.61 -20.48
CA CYS A 101 -6.25 11.93 -20.79
C CYS A 101 -5.16 13.03 -20.88
N CYS A 102 -4.11 12.93 -20.08
CA CYS A 102 -3.03 13.93 -20.03
C CYS A 102 -2.05 13.85 -21.22
N TYR A 103 -1.99 12.75 -21.97
CA TYR A 103 -1.04 12.57 -23.08
C TYR A 103 -1.63 12.83 -24.47
N THR A 104 -2.81 13.41 -24.59
CA THR A 104 -3.34 13.77 -25.92
C THR A 104 -2.60 14.98 -26.49
N GLU A 105 -2.27 14.97 -27.79
CA GLU A 105 -1.54 16.07 -28.45
C GLU A 105 -2.21 17.44 -28.25
N THR A 106 -3.55 17.45 -28.23
CA THR A 106 -4.37 18.63 -27.95
C THR A 106 -4.21 19.13 -26.53
N TRP A 107 -4.13 18.24 -25.53
CA TRP A 107 -3.90 18.63 -24.13
C TRP A 107 -2.53 19.25 -23.94
N THR A 108 -1.49 18.67 -24.52
CA THR A 108 -0.11 19.19 -24.46
C THR A 108 -0.01 20.58 -25.08
N ARG A 109 -0.62 20.79 -26.26
CA ARG A 109 -0.60 22.09 -26.94
C ARG A 109 -1.34 23.16 -26.15
N LEU A 110 -2.52 22.85 -25.61
CA LEU A 110 -3.29 23.78 -24.80
C LEU A 110 -2.59 24.11 -23.48
N LEU A 111 -1.99 23.11 -22.84
CA LEU A 111 -1.20 23.31 -21.63
C LEU A 111 -0.02 24.24 -21.88
N GLN A 112 0.71 24.06 -23.00
CA GLN A 112 1.86 24.90 -23.34
C GLN A 112 1.46 26.38 -23.49
N VAL A 113 0.35 26.65 -24.17
CA VAL A 113 -0.18 28.01 -24.31
C VAL A 113 -0.61 28.58 -22.96
N GLN A 114 -1.35 27.80 -22.16
CA GLN A 114 -1.81 28.25 -20.85
C GLN A 114 -0.66 28.51 -19.88
N LEU A 115 0.38 27.67 -19.87
CA LEU A 115 1.56 27.89 -19.04
C LEU A 115 2.32 29.17 -19.43
N ALA A 116 2.44 29.45 -20.74
CA ALA A 116 3.05 30.70 -21.21
C ALA A 116 2.23 31.93 -20.78
N MET A 117 0.90 31.87 -20.91
CA MET A 117 0.02 32.94 -20.43
C MET A 117 0.05 33.09 -18.91
N PHE A 118 0.13 31.98 -18.18
CA PHE A 118 0.16 31.98 -16.73
C PHE A 118 1.47 32.56 -16.20
N GLY A 119 2.61 32.15 -16.75
CA GLY A 119 3.94 32.68 -16.38
C GLY A 119 4.17 34.14 -16.77
N ALA A 120 3.46 34.65 -17.79
CA ALA A 120 3.51 36.06 -18.14
C ALA A 120 2.72 36.96 -17.16
N ASN A 121 1.66 36.42 -16.55
CA ASN A 121 0.72 37.19 -15.72
C ASN A 121 0.92 36.98 -14.21
N TYR A 122 1.56 35.88 -13.81
CA TYR A 122 1.71 35.49 -12.41
C TYR A 122 3.13 35.02 -12.13
N THR A 123 3.64 35.42 -10.96
CA THR A 123 4.91 34.93 -10.42
C THR A 123 4.62 33.82 -9.41
N TYR A 124 5.40 32.75 -9.48
CA TYR A 124 5.26 31.59 -8.60
C TYR A 124 6.59 30.86 -8.47
N GLU A 125 6.87 30.32 -7.29
CA GLU A 125 8.08 29.54 -7.03
C GLU A 125 7.74 28.07 -6.77
N THR A 126 6.59 27.80 -6.15
CA THR A 126 6.16 26.44 -5.80
C THR A 126 4.80 26.06 -6.38
N SER A 127 4.54 24.76 -6.52
CA SER A 127 3.23 24.25 -6.95
C SER A 127 2.10 24.58 -5.95
N SER A 128 2.44 24.86 -4.68
CA SER A 128 1.50 25.33 -3.68
C SER A 128 1.04 26.77 -3.96
N ASP A 129 1.95 27.64 -4.42
CA ASP A 129 1.64 29.03 -4.77
C ASP A 129 0.74 29.10 -5.99
N VAL A 130 1.01 28.26 -7.00
CA VAL A 130 0.12 28.14 -8.17
C VAL A 130 -1.28 27.72 -7.74
N ALA A 131 -1.40 26.83 -6.76
CA ALA A 131 -2.70 26.38 -6.24
C ALA A 131 -3.44 27.45 -5.43
N SER A 132 -2.75 28.33 -4.70
CA SER A 132 -3.39 29.47 -4.03
C SER A 132 -3.86 30.50 -5.04
N ILE A 133 -3.02 30.84 -6.03
CA ILE A 133 -3.38 31.79 -7.10
C ILE A 133 -4.65 31.31 -7.83
N ILE A 134 -4.70 30.05 -8.27
CA ILE A 134 -5.89 29.49 -8.95
C ILE A 134 -7.13 29.48 -8.04
N ARG A 135 -6.96 29.36 -6.72
CA ARG A 135 -8.05 29.38 -5.75
C ARG A 135 -8.63 30.77 -5.55
N GLU A 136 -7.80 31.80 -5.63
CA GLU A 136 -8.19 33.21 -5.48
C GLU A 136 -8.74 33.82 -6.77
N MET A 137 -8.58 33.15 -7.92
CA MET A 137 -9.11 33.60 -9.21
C MET A 137 -10.64 33.59 -9.28
N VAL A 138 -11.16 34.58 -9.99
CA VAL A 138 -12.56 34.66 -10.42
C VAL A 138 -12.90 33.47 -11.34
N PRO A 139 -14.08 32.81 -11.23
CA PRO A 139 -14.39 31.58 -11.97
C PRO A 139 -14.19 31.64 -13.49
N GLU A 140 -14.46 32.79 -14.11
CA GLU A 140 -14.31 33.01 -15.56
C GLU A 140 -12.83 32.96 -15.97
N VAL A 141 -11.96 33.57 -15.17
CA VAL A 141 -10.50 33.58 -15.40
C VAL A 141 -9.93 32.20 -15.14
N ARG A 142 -10.40 31.51 -14.09
CA ARG A 142 -10.01 30.13 -13.78
C ARG A 142 -10.34 29.17 -14.93
N GLY A 143 -11.48 29.37 -15.59
CA GLY A 143 -11.88 28.60 -16.77
C GLY A 143 -10.89 28.65 -17.93
N LEU A 144 -10.09 29.73 -18.04
CA LEU A 144 -9.05 29.88 -19.07
C LEU A 144 -7.82 29.00 -18.82
N PHE A 145 -7.63 28.53 -17.58
CA PHE A 145 -6.45 27.78 -17.13
C PHE A 145 -6.78 26.34 -16.71
N GLY A 146 -7.81 25.73 -17.32
CA GLY A 146 -8.30 24.40 -16.93
C GLY A 146 -7.22 23.30 -16.94
N GLN A 147 -6.25 23.37 -17.87
CA GLN A 147 -5.20 22.36 -18.02
C GLN A 147 -4.10 22.57 -16.98
N VAL A 148 -3.77 23.84 -16.68
CA VAL A 148 -2.85 24.19 -15.58
C VAL A 148 -3.44 23.77 -14.25
N GLU A 149 -4.74 24.02 -14.03
CA GLU A 149 -5.43 23.55 -12.82
C GLU A 149 -5.41 22.02 -12.71
N ALA A 150 -5.72 21.30 -13.80
CA ALA A 150 -5.68 19.84 -13.81
C ALA A 150 -4.26 19.32 -13.50
N LEU A 151 -3.23 19.93 -14.07
CA LEU A 151 -1.83 19.58 -13.82
C LEU A 151 -1.43 19.82 -12.36
N VAL A 152 -1.77 20.98 -11.79
CA VAL A 152 -1.46 21.32 -10.39
C VAL A 152 -2.18 20.37 -9.43
N ARG A 153 -3.46 20.06 -9.70
CA ARG A 153 -4.20 19.04 -8.93
C ARG A 153 -3.52 17.68 -9.02
N LEU A 154 -3.07 17.27 -10.19
CA LEU A 154 -2.35 16.01 -10.38
C LEU A 154 -1.04 16.00 -9.57
N LEU A 155 -0.24 17.06 -9.64
CA LEU A 155 1.02 17.20 -8.91
C LEU A 155 0.83 17.18 -7.38
N LEU A 156 -0.27 17.75 -6.87
CA LEU A 156 -0.55 17.78 -5.44
C LEU A 156 -1.18 16.48 -4.92
N VAL A 157 -1.88 15.73 -5.77
CA VAL A 157 -2.57 14.49 -5.40
C VAL A 157 -1.69 13.27 -5.60
N VAL A 158 -0.87 13.25 -6.65
CA VAL A 158 0.04 12.13 -6.90
C VAL A 158 1.23 12.27 -5.95
N PRO A 159 1.44 11.32 -5.01
CA PRO A 159 2.60 11.37 -4.16
C PRO A 159 3.87 11.24 -5.03
N ALA A 160 4.67 12.30 -5.08
CA ALA A 160 5.92 12.32 -5.84
C ALA A 160 6.98 11.33 -5.31
N SER A 161 6.79 10.81 -4.09
CA SER A 161 7.71 9.85 -3.47
C SER A 161 7.00 8.83 -2.60
N SER A 162 7.66 7.69 -2.35
CA SER A 162 7.25 6.67 -1.38
C SER A 162 7.32 7.13 0.08
N ALA A 163 7.87 8.32 0.36
CA ALA A 163 8.15 8.79 1.71
C ALA A 163 6.91 8.88 2.62
N GLU A 164 5.75 9.24 2.08
CA GLU A 164 4.49 9.28 2.86
C GLU A 164 4.00 7.88 3.25
N VAL A 165 4.22 6.90 2.35
CA VAL A 165 3.94 5.48 2.61
C VAL A 165 4.93 4.93 3.65
N GLU A 166 6.20 5.27 3.53
CA GLU A 166 7.25 4.90 4.50
C GLU A 166 7.00 5.51 5.89
N ARG A 167 6.54 6.77 5.97
CA ARG A 167 6.13 7.42 7.22
C ARG A 167 5.01 6.63 7.89
N SER A 168 4.02 6.20 7.10
CA SER A 168 2.88 5.40 7.58
C SER A 168 3.31 4.02 8.06
N PHE A 169 4.19 3.33 7.33
CA PHE A 169 4.74 2.04 7.77
C PHE A 169 5.65 2.16 9.00
N SER A 170 6.46 3.21 9.10
CA SER A 170 7.28 3.51 10.28
C SER A 170 6.40 3.80 11.52
N ALA A 171 5.29 4.51 11.34
CA ALA A 171 4.28 4.68 12.38
C ALA A 171 3.67 3.34 12.79
N LEU A 172 3.25 2.50 11.84
CA LEU A 172 2.69 1.18 12.11
C LEU A 172 3.68 0.27 12.85
N ARG A 173 4.97 0.32 12.49
CA ARG A 173 6.03 -0.43 13.16
C ARG A 173 6.15 -0.05 14.64
N ARG A 174 5.99 1.24 14.98
CA ARG A 174 6.00 1.72 16.37
C ARG A 174 4.71 1.38 17.13
N LEU A 175 3.56 1.36 16.44
CA LEU A 175 2.27 1.04 17.06
C LEU A 175 2.10 -0.46 17.33
N LYS A 176 2.51 -1.32 16.39
CA LYS A 176 2.36 -2.77 16.46
C LYS A 176 3.49 -3.40 17.28
N THR A 177 3.35 -3.30 18.60
CA THR A 177 4.24 -3.91 19.59
C THR A 177 3.71 -5.25 20.08
N TRP A 178 4.57 -6.06 20.71
CA TRP A 178 4.18 -7.38 21.26
C TRP A 178 2.99 -7.28 22.23
N LEU A 179 2.98 -6.26 23.10
CA LEU A 179 1.88 -5.99 24.04
C LEU A 179 0.57 -5.56 23.36
N ARG A 180 0.61 -5.15 22.08
CA ARG A 180 -0.54 -4.74 21.28
C ARG A 180 -0.88 -5.74 20.17
N SER A 181 -0.37 -6.97 20.27
CA SER A 181 -0.56 -8.01 19.26
C SER A 181 -2.01 -8.47 19.08
N SER A 182 -2.86 -8.30 20.10
CA SER A 182 -4.28 -8.69 20.09
C SER A 182 -5.25 -7.62 19.55
N MET A 183 -4.75 -6.51 19.01
CA MET A 183 -5.60 -5.46 18.45
C MET A 183 -6.28 -5.88 17.14
N SER A 184 -7.58 -5.57 17.01
CA SER A 184 -8.29 -5.73 15.74
C SER A 184 -7.73 -4.79 14.66
N GLN A 185 -7.86 -5.18 13.40
CA GLN A 185 -7.38 -4.37 12.27
C GLN A 185 -8.03 -2.99 12.24
N THR A 186 -9.33 -2.90 12.51
CA THR A 186 -10.07 -1.63 12.60
C THR A 186 -9.47 -0.71 13.66
N ARG A 187 -9.16 -1.25 14.85
CA ARG A 187 -8.56 -0.44 15.93
C ARG A 187 -7.15 0.00 15.56
N LEU A 188 -6.35 -0.87 14.93
CA LEU A 188 -5.00 -0.53 14.46
C LEU A 188 -5.04 0.61 13.43
N ASN A 189 -5.92 0.53 12.44
CA ASN A 189 -6.07 1.56 11.42
C ASN A 189 -6.45 2.91 12.03
N ASN A 190 -7.42 2.94 12.96
CA ASN A 190 -7.85 4.17 13.62
C ASN A 190 -6.70 4.80 14.45
N VAL A 191 -5.96 4.00 15.20
CA VAL A 191 -4.81 4.48 15.99
C VAL A 191 -3.67 4.97 15.08
N ALA A 192 -3.45 4.30 13.94
CA ALA A 192 -2.46 4.73 12.96
C ALA A 192 -2.80 6.10 12.38
N ILE A 193 -4.06 6.35 12.03
CA ILE A 193 -4.55 7.66 11.55
C ILE A 193 -4.29 8.74 12.61
N CYS A 194 -4.65 8.49 13.87
CA CYS A 194 -4.39 9.42 14.98
C CYS A 194 -2.89 9.70 15.15
N HIS A 195 -2.03 8.68 15.04
CA HIS A 195 -0.58 8.82 15.19
C HIS A 195 0.07 9.56 14.02
N VAL A 196 -0.41 9.41 12.79
CA VAL A 196 0.13 10.13 11.63
C VAL A 196 -0.33 11.60 11.65
N HIS A 197 -1.55 11.86 12.10
CA HIS A 197 -2.17 13.19 12.09
C HIS A 197 -2.24 13.86 13.47
N GLN A 198 -1.22 13.68 14.32
CA GLN A 198 -1.17 14.24 15.67
C GLN A 198 -1.46 15.75 15.70
N LYS A 199 -0.83 16.53 14.82
CA LYS A 199 -1.05 17.99 14.72
C LYS A 199 -2.50 18.40 14.44
N LYS A 200 -3.28 17.53 13.76
CA LYS A 200 -4.71 17.77 13.54
C LYS A 200 -5.52 17.37 14.77
N LEU A 201 -5.13 16.29 15.45
CA LEU A 201 -5.72 15.85 16.72
C LEU A 201 -5.56 16.90 17.82
N ASP A 202 -4.41 17.57 17.90
CA ASP A 202 -4.13 18.60 18.90
C ASP A 202 -5.06 19.83 18.78
N ARG A 203 -5.75 19.97 17.64
CA ARG A 203 -6.72 21.04 17.38
C ARG A 203 -8.17 20.63 17.65
N LEU A 204 -8.41 19.37 18.00
CA LEU A 204 -9.75 18.88 18.29
C LEU A 204 -10.15 19.28 19.71
N ASP A 205 -11.40 19.69 19.85
CA ASP A 205 -12.01 19.93 21.15
C ASP A 205 -12.26 18.59 21.87
N LEU A 206 -11.40 18.28 22.83
CA LEU A 206 -11.48 17.06 23.63
C LEU A 206 -12.74 17.04 24.50
N GLU A 207 -13.17 18.18 25.02
CA GLU A 207 -14.34 18.26 25.89
C GLU A 207 -15.62 17.96 25.11
N GLY A 208 -15.79 18.56 23.94
CA GLY A 208 -16.90 18.28 23.04
C GLY A 208 -16.95 16.82 22.57
N ILE A 209 -15.79 16.21 22.29
CA ILE A 209 -15.69 14.79 21.92
C ILE A 209 -16.10 13.90 23.11
N CYS A 210 -15.59 14.18 24.31
CA CYS A 210 -15.91 13.46 25.53
C CYS A 210 -17.42 13.55 25.83
N GLN A 211 -18.00 14.74 25.72
CA GLN A 211 -19.43 14.95 25.94
C GLN A 211 -20.28 14.19 24.91
N SER A 212 -19.86 14.17 23.65
CA SER A 212 -20.52 13.40 22.58
C SER A 212 -20.43 11.89 22.81
N PHE A 213 -19.28 11.40 23.32
CA PHE A 213 -19.09 9.99 23.64
C PHE A 213 -19.98 9.52 24.79
N ILE A 214 -20.14 10.37 25.81
CA ILE A 214 -20.98 10.13 26.99
C ILE A 214 -22.46 10.14 26.62
N SER A 215 -22.91 11.17 25.89
CA SER A 215 -24.31 11.34 25.52
C SER A 215 -24.84 10.25 24.59
N ALA A 216 -23.94 9.56 23.87
CA ALA A 216 -24.29 8.44 23.02
C ALA A 216 -24.81 7.19 23.75
N ASN A 217 -24.67 7.08 25.08
CA ASN A 217 -25.18 5.93 25.84
C ASN A 217 -25.49 6.28 27.30
N ASP A 218 -26.70 5.99 27.77
CA ASP A 218 -27.12 6.25 29.16
C ASP A 218 -26.23 5.58 30.21
N LYS A 219 -25.67 4.41 29.92
CA LYS A 219 -24.70 3.75 30.81
C LYS A 219 -23.41 4.55 30.94
N ARG A 220 -22.95 5.19 29.86
CA ARG A 220 -21.76 6.06 29.87
C ARG A 220 -22.05 7.36 30.62
N LYS A 221 -23.23 7.94 30.43
CA LYS A 221 -23.70 9.10 31.21
C LYS A 221 -23.73 8.83 32.71
N LYS A 222 -24.19 7.66 33.12
CA LYS A 222 -24.17 7.25 34.53
C LYS A 222 -22.76 7.01 35.08
N ALA A 223 -21.86 6.45 34.27
CA ALA A 223 -20.50 6.11 34.70
C ALA A 223 -19.54 7.32 34.73
N PHE A 224 -19.63 8.20 33.73
CA PHE A 224 -18.69 9.30 33.52
C PHE A 224 -19.28 10.67 33.87
N GLY A 225 -20.57 10.77 34.18
CA GLY A 225 -21.24 12.02 34.55
C GLY A 225 -21.46 12.96 33.35
N SER A 226 -21.37 14.27 33.58
CA SER A 226 -21.31 15.31 32.54
C SER A 226 -19.98 16.05 32.66
N PHE A 227 -19.34 16.32 31.52
CA PHE A 227 -18.25 17.30 31.50
C PHE A 227 -18.87 18.70 31.60
N ALA A 228 -18.30 19.52 32.49
CA ALA A 228 -18.65 20.92 32.70
C ALA A 228 -17.58 21.82 32.08
#